data_AF-A0A9P8CYS7-F1
#
_entry.id   AF-A0A9P8CYS7-F1
#
_cell.length_a   1.000
_cell.length_b   1.000
_cell.length_c   1.000
_cell.angle_alpha   90.00
_cell.angle_beta   90.00
_cell.angle_gamma   90.00
#
_symmetry.space_group_name_H-M   'P 1'
#
loop_
_entity.id
_entity.type
_entity.pdbx_description
1 polymer ?
#
loop_
_entity_poly.entity_id
_entity_poly.type
_entity_poly.pdbx_seq_one_letter_code
_entity_poly.pdbx_strand_id
1 'polypeptide(L)'
;MIFRATSSFVVAGAMLAVALARPELIISEDQRGLVFISSFGFFPGGVLDINLHDLKVEHYQGQDDSENRIGFLIQKGPSDANAVDWEESCILDDEYFKEDIEQGGSEFRLLDTKNTTFQYRHEILQGEQNMWSILFVNCPRSIVSFKLTTTEINPGNNYLSAGDIPLPKVYAASAVAYFAASVLWAAMLMKKDTKVFWPHKLILVLAVMIGIQKTFQVLKVHYMSTGVDSEGWTVMFYIFAFLKGSLSILIITLIASGWMFIKPFLSQKDKKIILVIIPLQILSNVASTITNETAIGSINWAFWTQVFPMVDLISCIVILGVIIQTQRHLSEAAEAEGKVAENKIKYKLWGSFYLVTVVYIYLTRILIQFLKVALPFQYVQWLVELLNEVITLGFYATIGWKFRPYANNPYTLLDEDEQDDDIESGVNEGETHGLQTMSRREGRTTEHDE
;
A
#
# COMPACT_ATOMS: atom_id res chain seq x y z
N MET A 1 18.34 -29.73 14.27
CA MET A 1 16.94 -30.03 14.69
C MET A 1 16.31 -28.93 15.55
N ILE A 2 17.02 -28.39 16.54
CA ILE A 2 16.50 -27.43 17.54
C ILE A 2 15.85 -26.16 16.92
N PHE A 3 16.41 -25.61 15.85
CA PHE A 3 15.86 -24.41 15.15
C PHE A 3 14.48 -24.59 14.50
N ARG A 4 13.98 -25.82 14.29
CA ARG A 4 12.62 -26.05 13.75
C ARG A 4 11.54 -26.02 14.84
N ALA A 5 11.90 -26.35 16.08
CA ALA A 5 10.96 -26.34 17.19
C ALA A 5 10.65 -24.90 17.65
N THR A 6 11.67 -24.05 17.78
CA THR A 6 11.51 -22.65 18.22
C THR A 6 10.65 -21.83 17.26
N SER A 7 10.84 -21.99 15.94
CA SER A 7 9.99 -21.34 14.93
C SER A 7 8.52 -21.79 15.01
N SER A 8 8.27 -23.07 15.33
CA SER A 8 6.90 -23.59 15.47
C SER A 8 6.19 -23.06 16.73
N PHE A 9 6.91 -22.88 17.83
CA PHE A 9 6.35 -22.31 19.06
C PHE A 9 6.05 -20.81 18.96
N VAL A 10 6.87 -20.03 18.25
CA VAL A 10 6.57 -18.60 17.99
C VAL A 10 5.34 -18.45 17.09
N VAL A 11 5.20 -19.31 16.07
CA VAL A 11 4.00 -19.32 15.21
C VAL A 11 2.75 -19.80 15.97
N ALA A 12 2.87 -20.83 16.81
CA ALA A 12 1.74 -21.34 17.61
C ALA A 12 1.29 -20.34 18.70
N GLY A 13 2.23 -19.68 19.38
CA GLY A 13 1.92 -18.64 20.37
C GLY A 13 1.20 -17.42 19.76
N ALA A 14 1.45 -17.12 18.49
CA ALA A 14 0.79 -16.06 17.75
C ALA A 14 -0.60 -16.44 17.19
N MET A 15 -0.98 -17.73 17.21
CA MET A 15 -2.29 -18.19 16.72
C MET A 15 -3.38 -18.25 17.81
N LEU A 16 -3.05 -18.02 19.09
CA LEU A 16 -4.06 -17.93 20.14
C LEU A 16 -4.69 -16.52 20.17
N ALA A 17 -5.37 -16.17 19.08
CA ALA A 17 -6.19 -14.96 19.01
C ALA A 17 -7.33 -15.08 20.03
N VAL A 18 -7.16 -14.45 21.19
CA VAL A 18 -8.23 -14.35 22.20
C VAL A 18 -9.33 -13.49 21.59
N ALA A 19 -10.49 -14.09 21.38
CA ALA A 19 -11.66 -13.40 20.86
C ALA A 19 -12.23 -12.49 21.97
N LEU A 20 -11.70 -11.27 22.07
CA LEU A 20 -12.19 -10.25 22.98
C LEU A 20 -13.39 -9.53 22.37
N ALA A 21 -14.23 -8.93 23.22
CA ALA A 21 -15.20 -7.93 22.77
C ALA A 21 -14.45 -6.67 22.29
N ARG A 22 -15.06 -5.87 21.40
CA ARG A 22 -14.50 -4.56 21.03
C ARG A 22 -14.17 -3.75 22.30
N PRO A 23 -12.95 -3.20 22.44
CA PRO A 23 -12.60 -2.38 23.60
C PRO A 23 -13.39 -1.07 23.62
N GLU A 24 -13.69 -0.57 24.82
CA GLU A 24 -14.28 0.76 25.02
C GLU A 24 -13.29 1.85 24.58
N LEU A 25 -13.77 2.91 23.91
CA LEU A 25 -12.95 4.08 23.65
C LEU A 25 -12.79 4.87 24.96
N ILE A 26 -11.55 5.05 25.41
CA ILE A 26 -11.22 5.79 26.63
C ILE A 26 -10.67 7.16 26.24
N ILE A 27 -11.35 8.22 26.66
CA ILE A 27 -10.90 9.61 26.56
C ILE A 27 -10.55 10.06 27.99
N SER A 28 -9.34 10.58 28.17
CA SER A 28 -8.79 10.93 29.49
C SER A 28 -8.01 12.23 29.40
N GLU A 29 -8.36 13.19 30.27
CA GLU A 29 -7.74 14.52 30.38
C GLU A 29 -7.64 15.28 29.04
N ASP A 30 -8.60 15.05 28.13
CA ASP A 30 -8.58 15.61 26.77
C ASP A 30 -9.10 17.05 26.76
N GLN A 31 -8.46 17.90 25.97
CA GLN A 31 -8.72 19.35 25.88
C GLN A 31 -9.14 19.78 24.47
N ARG A 32 -9.20 18.84 23.52
CA ARG A 32 -9.54 19.15 22.13
C ARG A 32 -10.99 19.63 22.06
N GLY A 33 -11.20 20.71 21.30
CA GLY A 33 -12.54 21.28 21.07
C GLY A 33 -13.42 20.39 20.17
N LEU A 34 -12.80 19.50 19.41
CA LEU A 34 -13.44 18.55 18.51
C LEU A 34 -12.65 17.23 18.52
N VAL A 35 -13.35 16.11 18.65
CA VAL A 35 -12.79 14.76 18.52
C VAL A 35 -13.69 13.94 17.62
N PHE A 36 -13.20 13.55 16.45
CA PHE A 36 -13.87 12.57 15.61
C PHE A 36 -13.81 11.20 16.30
N ILE A 37 -14.93 10.45 16.29
CA ILE A 37 -15.05 9.14 16.96
C ILE A 37 -15.13 8.01 15.95
N SER A 38 -16.05 8.10 15.00
CA SER A 38 -16.33 7.04 14.02
C SER A 38 -17.08 7.60 12.82
N SER A 39 -17.02 6.87 11.70
CA SER A 39 -17.92 7.08 10.57
C SER A 39 -18.28 5.73 9.95
N PHE A 40 -19.57 5.50 9.76
CA PHE A 40 -20.14 4.20 9.43
C PHE A 40 -21.27 4.34 8.41
N GLY A 41 -21.25 3.53 7.37
CA GLY A 41 -22.29 3.51 6.34
C GLY A 41 -23.46 2.64 6.77
N PHE A 42 -24.66 3.20 6.85
CA PHE A 42 -25.86 2.46 7.22
C PHE A 42 -26.76 2.14 6.02
N PHE A 43 -27.33 0.94 6.05
CA PHE A 43 -28.50 0.55 5.27
C PHE A 43 -29.78 0.72 6.11
N PRO A 44 -30.97 0.83 5.48
CA PRO A 44 -32.24 0.90 6.19
C PRO A 44 -32.45 -0.33 7.09
N GLY A 45 -32.87 -0.10 8.34
CA GLY A 45 -32.96 -1.13 9.38
C GLY A 45 -31.64 -1.39 10.13
N GLY A 46 -30.60 -0.57 9.91
CA GLY A 46 -29.44 -0.50 10.79
C GLY A 46 -29.73 0.22 12.12
N VAL A 47 -28.83 0.07 13.09
CA VAL A 47 -28.93 0.68 14.42
C VAL A 47 -27.60 1.32 14.78
N LEU A 48 -27.66 2.57 15.24
CA LEU A 48 -26.58 3.29 15.90
C LEU A 48 -26.91 3.42 17.39
N ASP A 49 -26.01 2.94 18.26
CA ASP A 49 -26.15 2.99 19.71
C ASP A 49 -24.87 3.58 20.32
N ILE A 50 -24.99 4.62 21.15
CA ILE A 50 -23.90 5.39 21.76
C ILE A 50 -24.13 5.39 23.26
N ASN A 51 -23.25 4.72 24.00
CA ASN A 51 -23.30 4.64 25.46
C ASN A 51 -22.03 5.24 26.05
N LEU A 52 -22.19 6.28 26.85
CA LEU A 52 -21.11 6.94 27.58
C LEU A 52 -21.26 6.71 29.07
N HIS A 53 -20.14 6.45 29.75
CA HIS A 53 -20.05 6.33 31.20
C HIS A 53 -18.79 6.99 31.76
N ASP A 54 -18.76 7.18 33.07
CA ASP A 54 -17.69 7.84 33.83
C ASP A 54 -17.39 9.28 33.38
N LEU A 55 -18.40 10.05 32.91
CA LEU A 55 -18.21 11.45 32.50
C LEU A 55 -17.63 12.30 33.63
N LYS A 56 -16.55 13.01 33.32
CA LYS A 56 -15.96 14.07 34.13
C LYS A 56 -15.65 15.26 33.22
N VAL A 57 -16.00 16.45 33.67
CA VAL A 57 -15.74 17.71 32.99
C VAL A 57 -15.16 18.67 34.02
N GLU A 58 -13.93 19.13 33.80
CA GLU A 58 -13.26 20.13 34.61
C GLU A 58 -13.11 21.42 33.79
N HIS A 59 -13.52 22.56 34.36
CA HIS A 59 -13.42 23.85 33.67
C HIS A 59 -11.96 24.25 33.48
N TYR A 60 -11.64 24.72 32.28
CA TYR A 60 -10.38 25.38 32.00
C TYR A 60 -10.36 26.79 32.66
N GLN A 61 -9.24 27.17 33.26
CA GLN A 61 -9.15 28.42 34.01
C GLN A 61 -9.21 29.65 33.09
N GLY A 62 -10.07 30.61 33.43
CA GLY A 62 -10.13 31.93 32.80
C GLY A 62 -11.24 32.14 31.76
N GLN A 63 -12.16 31.18 31.59
CA GLN A 63 -13.31 31.31 30.69
C GLN A 63 -14.57 31.74 31.45
N ASP A 64 -15.28 32.74 30.88
CA ASP A 64 -16.44 33.41 31.48
C ASP A 64 -17.74 32.57 31.36
N ASP A 65 -18.83 33.05 32.00
CA ASP A 65 -20.17 32.45 32.25
C ASP A 65 -20.97 32.02 30.98
N SER A 66 -20.33 31.31 30.06
CA SER A 66 -20.85 30.83 28.78
C SER A 66 -21.43 29.42 28.90
N GLU A 67 -22.51 29.14 28.15
CA GLU A 67 -23.13 27.81 28.17
C GLU A 67 -22.19 26.74 27.59
N ASN A 68 -21.90 25.72 28.40
CA ASN A 68 -21.09 24.57 28.00
C ASN A 68 -21.83 23.69 27.00
N ARG A 69 -21.57 23.92 25.71
CA ARG A 69 -21.99 23.09 24.57
C ARG A 69 -21.02 21.91 24.40
N ILE A 70 -21.04 21.02 25.37
CA ILE A 70 -20.29 19.75 25.35
C ILE A 70 -21.27 18.64 24.95
N GLY A 71 -20.94 17.85 23.92
CA GLY A 71 -21.89 16.87 23.41
C GLY A 71 -21.44 16.12 22.15
N PHE A 72 -22.36 15.35 21.58
CA PHE A 72 -22.14 14.64 20.32
C PHE A 72 -22.85 15.35 19.16
N LEU A 73 -22.10 15.63 18.10
CA LEU A 73 -22.61 16.02 16.80
C LEU A 73 -22.64 14.78 15.90
N ILE A 74 -23.85 14.40 15.46
CA ILE A 74 -24.10 13.22 14.63
C ILE A 74 -24.50 13.69 13.24
N GLN A 75 -23.64 13.46 12.24
CA GLN A 75 -23.82 13.98 10.88
C GLN A 75 -24.27 12.90 9.90
N LYS A 76 -25.24 13.21 9.04
CA LYS A 76 -25.75 12.32 7.97
C LYS A 76 -25.12 12.68 6.61
N GLY A 77 -23.89 12.27 6.37
CA GLY A 77 -23.20 12.55 5.11
C GLY A 77 -21.69 12.32 5.18
N PRO A 78 -20.94 12.75 4.15
CA PRO A 78 -19.50 12.92 4.27
C PRO A 78 -19.18 13.92 5.40
N SER A 79 -18.25 13.57 6.27
CA SER A 79 -17.82 14.43 7.38
C SER A 79 -16.84 15.50 6.89
N ASP A 80 -17.35 16.68 6.54
CA ASP A 80 -16.53 17.85 6.18
C ASP A 80 -15.72 18.43 7.35
N ALA A 81 -16.00 18.01 8.58
CA ALA A 81 -15.29 18.43 9.79
C ALA A 81 -13.76 18.21 9.77
N ASN A 82 -13.25 17.37 8.86
CA ASN A 82 -11.81 17.16 8.64
C ASN A 82 -11.16 18.18 7.69
N ALA A 83 -11.93 19.07 7.06
CA ALA A 83 -11.46 20.00 6.03
C ALA A 83 -11.09 21.39 6.55
N VAL A 84 -11.43 21.71 7.80
CA VAL A 84 -11.24 23.02 8.43
C VAL A 84 -10.50 22.85 9.76
N ASP A 85 -9.59 23.77 10.04
CA ASP A 85 -8.81 23.79 11.27
C ASP A 85 -9.57 24.51 12.37
N TRP A 86 -10.31 23.75 13.20
CA TRP A 86 -11.12 24.26 14.30
C TRP A 86 -10.29 24.62 15.55
N GLU A 87 -9.01 24.99 15.39
CA GLU A 87 -8.11 25.29 16.50
C GLU A 87 -8.43 26.61 17.23
N GLU A 88 -9.22 27.52 16.64
CA GLU A 88 -9.54 28.84 17.24
C GLU A 88 -11.04 29.09 17.55
N SER A 89 -11.98 28.32 16.99
CA SER A 89 -13.43 28.56 17.14
C SER A 89 -14.24 27.28 17.40
N CYS A 90 -15.49 27.43 17.86
CA CYS A 90 -16.39 26.29 18.04
C CYS A 90 -17.08 25.92 16.71
N ILE A 91 -17.06 24.63 16.36
CA ILE A 91 -17.75 24.09 15.17
C ILE A 91 -19.26 24.42 15.13
N LEU A 92 -19.90 24.57 16.29
CA LEU A 92 -21.34 24.90 16.41
C LEU A 92 -21.64 26.38 16.15
N ASP A 93 -20.61 27.23 16.06
CA ASP A 93 -20.78 28.65 15.72
C ASP A 93 -20.65 28.92 14.21
N ASP A 94 -20.16 27.93 13.44
CA ASP A 94 -20.04 27.98 12.00
C ASP A 94 -21.42 27.98 11.30
N GLU A 95 -21.54 28.73 10.21
CA GLU A 95 -22.79 28.94 9.48
C GLU A 95 -23.27 27.66 8.78
N TYR A 96 -22.35 26.86 8.22
CA TYR A 96 -22.67 25.60 7.55
C TYR A 96 -23.25 24.58 8.53
N PHE A 97 -22.64 24.44 9.71
CA PHE A 97 -23.12 23.50 10.73
C PHE A 97 -24.45 23.94 11.36
N LYS A 98 -24.71 25.24 11.48
CA LYS A 98 -26.03 25.75 11.89
C LYS A 98 -27.10 25.41 10.86
N GLU A 99 -26.86 25.72 9.59
CA GLU A 99 -27.79 25.39 8.50
C GLU A 99 -28.04 23.87 8.39
N ASP A 100 -27.01 23.04 8.51
CA ASP A 100 -27.13 21.57 8.41
C ASP A 100 -27.88 20.96 9.61
N ILE A 101 -27.74 21.53 10.81
CA ILE A 101 -28.55 21.16 11.99
C ILE A 101 -30.01 21.61 11.81
N GLU A 102 -30.25 22.83 11.34
CA GLU A 102 -31.61 23.35 11.09
C GLU A 102 -32.35 22.58 9.98
N GLN A 103 -31.63 22.12 8.96
CA GLN A 103 -32.16 21.29 7.87
C GLN A 103 -32.27 19.80 8.25
N GLY A 104 -31.75 19.38 9.40
CA GLY A 104 -31.80 18.00 9.90
C GLY A 104 -30.82 17.02 9.24
N GLY A 105 -29.79 17.55 8.56
CA GLY A 105 -28.64 16.78 8.06
C GLY A 105 -27.66 16.42 9.18
N SER A 106 -27.54 17.26 10.21
CA SER A 106 -26.84 16.95 11.47
C SER A 106 -27.74 17.05 12.69
N GLU A 107 -27.34 16.36 13.75
CA GLU A 107 -28.05 16.31 15.02
C GLU A 107 -27.07 16.52 16.17
N PHE A 108 -27.20 17.64 16.90
CA PHE A 108 -26.44 17.88 18.13
C PHE A 108 -27.17 17.32 19.36
N ARG A 109 -26.43 16.61 20.20
CA ARG A 109 -26.88 16.01 21.47
C ARG A 109 -25.99 16.51 22.60
N LEU A 110 -26.49 17.55 23.27
CA LEU A 110 -25.89 18.14 24.46
C LEU A 110 -25.82 17.11 25.61
N LEU A 111 -24.69 17.05 26.30
CA LEU A 111 -24.51 16.24 27.51
C LEU A 111 -24.90 17.04 28.75
N ASP A 112 -25.66 16.42 29.67
CA ASP A 112 -25.81 16.95 31.02
C ASP A 112 -24.52 16.68 31.81
N THR A 113 -23.73 17.73 32.02
CA THR A 113 -22.45 17.65 32.76
C THR A 113 -22.59 17.24 34.22
N LYS A 114 -23.82 17.19 34.76
CA LYS A 114 -24.11 16.67 36.11
C LYS A 114 -24.31 15.14 36.13
N ASN A 115 -24.61 14.54 34.98
CA ASN A 115 -24.80 13.09 34.85
C ASN A 115 -23.49 12.45 34.40
N THR A 116 -23.09 11.35 35.05
CA THR A 116 -21.90 10.58 34.66
C THR A 116 -22.14 9.66 33.46
N THR A 117 -23.38 9.59 32.97
CA THR A 117 -23.81 8.67 31.91
C THR A 117 -24.64 9.36 30.84
N PHE A 118 -24.55 8.87 29.60
CA PHE A 118 -25.40 9.28 28.49
C PHE A 118 -25.68 8.08 27.58
N GLN A 119 -26.90 8.01 27.07
CA GLN A 119 -27.34 6.95 26.16
C GLN A 119 -28.10 7.58 24.99
N TYR A 120 -27.76 7.16 23.78
CA TYR A 120 -28.44 7.56 22.56
C TYR A 120 -28.54 6.36 21.63
N ARG A 121 -29.74 6.11 21.10
CA ARG A 121 -29.98 5.04 20.15
C ARG A 121 -30.89 5.52 19.03
N HIS A 122 -30.47 5.30 17.79
CA HIS A 122 -31.21 5.63 16.58
C HIS A 122 -31.34 4.41 15.67
N GLU A 123 -32.53 4.22 15.09
CA GLU A 123 -32.81 3.14 14.14
C GLU A 123 -33.01 3.75 12.75
N ILE A 124 -32.20 3.30 11.78
CA ILE A 124 -32.03 3.95 10.48
C ILE A 124 -33.26 3.67 9.59
N LEU A 125 -34.04 4.70 9.30
CA LEU A 125 -35.27 4.57 8.50
C LEU A 125 -34.99 4.53 6.99
N GLN A 126 -36.02 4.18 6.20
CA GLN A 126 -35.94 4.34 4.75
C GLN A 126 -35.78 5.82 4.38
N GLY A 127 -34.80 6.12 3.54
CA GLY A 127 -34.40 7.49 3.21
C GLY A 127 -33.21 8.01 4.03
N GLU A 128 -32.90 7.42 5.19
CA GLU A 128 -31.77 7.83 6.04
C GLU A 128 -30.45 7.09 5.76
N GLN A 129 -30.42 6.27 4.71
CA GLN A 129 -29.24 5.51 4.31
C GLN A 129 -28.11 6.44 3.85
N ASN A 130 -27.05 6.56 4.65
CA ASN A 130 -25.91 7.41 4.34
C ASN A 130 -24.66 6.91 5.09
N MET A 131 -23.53 7.58 4.90
CA MET A 131 -22.51 7.63 5.95
C MET A 131 -23.06 8.44 7.11
N TRP A 132 -22.89 7.91 8.33
CA TRP A 132 -23.14 8.62 9.56
C TRP A 132 -21.82 8.81 10.28
N SER A 133 -21.54 10.03 10.75
CA SER A 133 -20.28 10.37 11.41
C SER A 133 -20.54 10.94 12.79
N ILE A 134 -19.79 10.47 13.79
CA ILE A 134 -19.94 10.88 15.19
C ILE A 134 -18.74 11.73 15.57
N LEU A 135 -19.01 12.96 16.01
CA LEU A 135 -18.01 13.88 16.53
C LEU A 135 -18.38 14.28 17.95
N PHE A 136 -17.40 14.25 18.85
CA PHE A 136 -17.52 14.85 20.17
C PHE A 136 -17.07 16.31 20.10
N VAL A 137 -17.92 17.20 20.59
CA VAL A 137 -17.73 18.66 20.59
C VAL A 137 -17.57 19.13 22.04
N ASN A 138 -16.61 20.02 22.27
CA ASN A 138 -16.21 20.51 23.58
C ASN A 138 -16.01 22.04 23.53
N CYS A 139 -17.12 22.77 23.65
CA CYS A 139 -17.15 24.24 23.55
C CYS A 139 -17.84 24.89 24.77
N PRO A 140 -17.20 25.84 25.48
CA PRO A 140 -15.76 26.14 25.45
C PRO A 140 -14.89 24.93 25.84
N ARG A 141 -13.59 24.99 25.54
CA ARG A 141 -12.67 23.87 25.80
C ARG A 141 -12.56 23.60 27.30
N SER A 142 -13.10 22.46 27.72
CA SER A 142 -12.94 21.92 29.07
C SER A 142 -12.01 20.71 29.05
N ILE A 143 -11.45 20.33 30.21
CA ILE A 143 -10.75 19.06 30.36
C ILE A 143 -11.81 17.98 30.55
N VAL A 144 -11.90 17.04 29.63
CA VAL A 144 -12.92 15.98 29.66
C VAL A 144 -12.30 14.59 29.82
N SER A 145 -12.98 13.73 30.56
CA SER A 145 -12.66 12.30 30.65
C SER A 145 -13.95 11.49 30.65
N PHE A 146 -14.01 10.43 29.86
CA PHE A 146 -15.13 9.51 29.80
C PHE A 146 -14.74 8.20 29.08
N LYS A 147 -15.59 7.18 29.21
CA LYS A 147 -15.53 5.96 28.40
C LYS A 147 -16.73 5.93 27.48
N LEU A 148 -16.52 5.46 26.25
CA LEU A 148 -17.52 5.45 25.20
C LEU A 148 -17.58 4.06 24.55
N THR A 149 -18.79 3.52 24.47
CA THR A 149 -19.12 2.31 23.71
C THR A 149 -20.07 2.68 22.58
N THR A 150 -19.55 2.67 21.35
CA THR A 150 -20.33 2.87 20.13
C THR A 150 -20.60 1.51 19.49
N THR A 151 -21.88 1.21 19.24
CA THR A 151 -22.32 -0.01 18.57
C THR A 151 -23.05 0.34 17.28
N GLU A 152 -22.45 -0.01 16.16
CA GLU A 152 -22.94 0.26 14.81
C GLU A 152 -23.25 -1.07 14.12
N ILE A 153 -24.53 -1.32 13.82
CA ILE A 153 -24.99 -2.60 13.28
C ILE A 153 -25.83 -2.37 12.04
N ASN A 154 -25.47 -3.02 10.93
CA ASN A 154 -26.27 -3.12 9.72
C ASN A 154 -27.19 -4.37 9.76
N PRO A 155 -28.27 -4.39 8.94
CA PRO A 155 -29.23 -5.50 8.87
C PRO A 155 -28.56 -6.89 8.74
N GLY A 156 -29.10 -7.87 9.46
CA GLY A 156 -28.51 -9.20 9.56
C GLY A 156 -27.44 -9.34 10.65
N ASN A 157 -27.42 -8.44 11.64
CA ASN A 157 -26.46 -8.41 12.76
C ASN A 157 -25.01 -8.31 12.28
N ASN A 158 -24.77 -7.42 11.31
CA ASN A 158 -23.48 -7.25 10.67
C ASN A 158 -22.83 -5.93 11.12
N TYR A 159 -21.68 -6.02 11.81
CA TYR A 159 -20.96 -4.89 12.38
C TYR A 159 -19.98 -4.21 11.40
N LEU A 160 -20.16 -4.46 10.09
CA LEU A 160 -19.44 -3.77 9.01
C LEU A 160 -20.26 -2.62 8.43
N SER A 161 -19.56 -1.53 8.10
CA SER A 161 -20.09 -0.41 7.31
C SER A 161 -20.64 -0.90 5.96
N ALA A 162 -21.64 -0.23 5.41
CA ALA A 162 -22.35 -0.63 4.18
C ALA A 162 -21.41 -0.94 3.00
N GLY A 163 -20.36 -0.14 2.81
CA GLY A 163 -19.34 -0.35 1.78
C GLY A 163 -18.39 -1.53 2.04
N ASP A 164 -18.29 -1.98 3.30
CA ASP A 164 -17.39 -3.06 3.73
C ASP A 164 -18.06 -4.44 3.73
N ILE A 165 -19.40 -4.50 3.81
CA ILE A 165 -20.17 -5.77 3.81
C ILE A 165 -19.75 -6.74 2.69
N PRO A 166 -19.43 -6.31 1.45
CA PRO A 166 -18.97 -7.23 0.40
C PRO A 166 -17.49 -7.65 0.50
N LEU A 167 -16.67 -6.95 1.27
CA LEU A 167 -15.21 -7.15 1.33
C LEU A 167 -14.76 -8.57 1.68
N PRO A 168 -15.38 -9.32 2.63
CA PRO A 168 -14.99 -10.71 2.89
C PRO A 168 -15.00 -11.58 1.63
N LYS A 169 -15.95 -11.36 0.72
CA LYS A 169 -16.05 -12.09 -0.55
C LYS A 169 -14.97 -11.64 -1.55
N VAL A 170 -14.71 -10.33 -1.63
CA VAL A 170 -13.65 -9.76 -2.48
C VAL A 170 -12.28 -10.30 -2.05
N TYR A 171 -11.94 -10.22 -0.77
CA TYR A 171 -10.67 -10.72 -0.24
C TYR A 171 -10.54 -12.24 -0.39
N ALA A 172 -11.61 -13.02 -0.20
CA ALA A 172 -11.58 -14.47 -0.40
C ALA A 172 -11.35 -14.84 -1.87
N ALA A 173 -12.05 -14.17 -2.80
CA ALA A 173 -11.85 -14.37 -4.23
C ALA A 173 -10.42 -14.02 -4.66
N SER A 174 -9.88 -12.88 -4.18
CA SER A 174 -8.49 -12.48 -4.43
C SER A 174 -7.49 -13.49 -3.84
N ALA A 175 -7.68 -13.95 -2.60
CA ALA A 175 -6.80 -14.96 -1.98
C ALA A 175 -6.74 -16.25 -2.83
N VAL A 176 -7.89 -16.76 -3.25
CA VAL A 176 -7.98 -17.94 -4.14
C VAL A 176 -7.28 -17.67 -5.48
N ALA A 177 -7.47 -16.49 -6.08
CA ALA A 177 -6.84 -16.13 -7.34
C ALA A 177 -5.30 -16.06 -7.24
N TYR A 178 -4.75 -15.45 -6.18
CA TYR A 178 -3.29 -15.42 -5.98
C TYR A 178 -2.71 -16.80 -5.66
N PHE A 179 -3.38 -17.63 -4.84
CA PHE A 179 -2.90 -19.00 -4.61
C PHE A 179 -2.96 -19.86 -5.88
N ALA A 180 -4.01 -19.74 -6.69
CA ALA A 180 -4.09 -20.40 -7.99
C ALA A 180 -2.96 -19.94 -8.93
N ALA A 181 -2.71 -18.62 -9.00
CA ALA A 181 -1.60 -18.06 -9.76
C ALA A 181 -0.24 -18.56 -9.24
N SER A 182 -0.04 -18.67 -7.92
CA SER A 182 1.18 -19.25 -7.32
C SER A 182 1.39 -20.71 -7.71
N VAL A 183 0.34 -21.55 -7.70
CA VAL A 183 0.41 -22.95 -8.11
C VAL A 183 0.73 -23.07 -9.61
N LEU A 184 0.04 -22.29 -10.45
CA LEU A 184 0.31 -22.25 -11.90
C LEU A 184 1.74 -21.79 -12.21
N TRP A 185 2.23 -20.77 -11.51
CA TRP A 185 3.59 -20.27 -11.68
C TRP A 185 4.62 -21.29 -11.21
N ALA A 186 4.44 -21.89 -10.02
CA ALA A 186 5.31 -22.95 -9.53
C ALA A 186 5.38 -24.15 -10.50
N ALA A 187 4.23 -24.57 -11.06
CA ALA A 187 4.19 -25.62 -12.08
C ALA A 187 4.95 -25.25 -13.38
N MET A 188 4.97 -23.97 -13.75
CA MET A 188 5.82 -23.49 -14.85
C MET A 188 7.31 -23.52 -14.50
N LEU A 189 7.70 -23.15 -13.28
CA LEU A 189 9.11 -23.18 -12.82
C LEU A 189 9.67 -24.61 -12.65
N MET A 190 8.81 -25.63 -12.58
CA MET A 190 9.23 -27.03 -12.41
C MET A 190 9.41 -27.79 -13.74
N LYS A 191 9.17 -27.15 -14.89
CA LYS A 191 9.37 -27.79 -16.20
C LYS A 191 10.86 -27.99 -16.48
N LYS A 192 11.24 -29.20 -16.89
CA LYS A 192 12.65 -29.61 -17.07
C LYS A 192 13.42 -28.73 -18.05
N ASP A 193 12.77 -28.28 -19.12
CA ASP A 193 13.38 -27.52 -20.22
C ASP A 193 13.35 -25.99 -19.97
N THR A 194 13.45 -25.56 -18.71
CA THR A 194 13.33 -24.15 -18.32
C THR A 194 14.50 -23.68 -17.45
N LYS A 195 15.16 -22.59 -17.88
CA LYS A 195 16.18 -21.90 -17.08
C LYS A 195 15.51 -20.97 -16.08
N VAL A 196 15.63 -21.25 -14.78
CA VAL A 196 14.92 -20.52 -13.70
C VAL A 196 15.87 -19.61 -12.91
N PHE A 197 15.98 -18.36 -13.36
CA PHE A 197 16.69 -17.30 -12.63
C PHE A 197 16.00 -16.90 -11.31
N TRP A 198 16.77 -16.29 -10.41
CA TRP A 198 16.30 -15.80 -9.09
C TRP A 198 15.04 -14.91 -9.14
N PRO A 199 14.85 -14.01 -10.12
CA PRO A 199 13.65 -13.18 -10.22
C PRO A 199 12.33 -13.96 -10.33
N HIS A 200 12.33 -15.09 -11.03
CA HIS A 200 11.14 -15.96 -11.12
C HIS A 200 10.72 -16.49 -9.74
N LYS A 201 11.70 -16.75 -8.88
CA LYS A 201 11.50 -17.19 -7.50
C LYS A 201 10.97 -16.04 -6.63
N LEU A 202 11.43 -14.81 -6.84
CA LEU A 202 10.86 -13.62 -6.19
C LEU A 202 9.38 -13.41 -6.55
N ILE A 203 9.01 -13.54 -7.83
CA ILE A 203 7.61 -13.42 -8.28
C ILE A 203 6.73 -14.50 -7.64
N LEU A 204 7.25 -15.73 -7.48
CA LEU A 204 6.54 -16.79 -6.76
C LEU A 204 6.32 -16.43 -5.28
N VAL A 205 7.37 -15.96 -4.60
CA VAL A 205 7.31 -15.55 -3.18
C VAL A 205 6.32 -14.39 -3.01
N LEU A 206 6.33 -13.41 -3.91
CA LEU A 206 5.37 -12.30 -3.88
C LEU A 206 3.92 -12.79 -4.00
N ALA A 207 3.61 -13.62 -5.00
CA ALA A 207 2.26 -14.13 -5.21
C ALA A 207 1.74 -14.91 -3.99
N VAL A 208 2.59 -15.75 -3.39
CA VAL A 208 2.25 -16.49 -2.16
C VAL A 208 2.02 -15.54 -0.98
N MET A 209 2.87 -14.53 -0.79
CA MET A 209 2.68 -13.54 0.28
C MET A 209 1.40 -12.71 0.11
N ILE A 210 1.00 -12.38 -1.12
CA ILE A 210 -0.28 -11.69 -1.36
C ILE A 210 -1.45 -12.61 -1.01
N GLY A 211 -1.42 -13.90 -1.39
CA GLY A 211 -2.45 -14.86 -1.00
C GLY A 211 -2.60 -15.01 0.53
N ILE A 212 -1.48 -15.09 1.26
CA ILE A 212 -1.46 -15.14 2.73
C ILE A 212 -1.99 -13.82 3.32
N GLN A 213 -1.53 -12.68 2.83
CA GLN A 213 -2.01 -11.36 3.25
C GLN A 213 -3.53 -11.25 3.12
N LYS A 214 -4.08 -11.65 1.96
CA LYS A 214 -5.53 -11.62 1.72
C LYS A 214 -6.30 -12.59 2.60
N THR A 215 -5.71 -13.74 2.95
CA THR A 215 -6.29 -14.69 3.91
C THR A 215 -6.44 -14.04 5.30
N PHE A 216 -5.42 -13.34 5.81
CA PHE A 216 -5.55 -12.59 7.06
C PHE A 216 -6.54 -11.42 6.95
N GLN A 217 -6.67 -10.81 5.77
CA GLN A 217 -7.64 -9.74 5.52
C GLN A 217 -9.10 -10.27 5.54
N VAL A 218 -9.36 -11.47 4.99
CA VAL A 218 -10.64 -12.18 5.16
C VAL A 218 -10.93 -12.41 6.64
N LEU A 219 -9.95 -12.91 7.39
CA LEU A 219 -10.13 -13.22 8.81
C LEU A 219 -10.41 -11.94 9.63
N LYS A 220 -9.61 -10.87 9.48
CA LYS A 220 -9.85 -9.56 10.12
C LYS A 220 -11.30 -9.12 9.92
N VAL A 221 -11.75 -9.01 8.66
CA VAL A 221 -13.07 -8.46 8.33
C VAL A 221 -14.20 -9.43 8.69
N HIS A 222 -13.97 -10.74 8.70
CA HIS A 222 -14.95 -11.71 9.18
C HIS A 222 -15.21 -11.58 10.69
N TYR A 223 -14.16 -11.51 11.52
CA TYR A 223 -14.32 -11.27 12.96
C TYR A 223 -14.96 -9.90 13.25
N MET A 224 -14.52 -8.86 12.55
CA MET A 224 -15.15 -7.53 12.62
C MET A 224 -16.65 -7.58 12.30
N SER A 225 -17.08 -8.37 11.31
CA SER A 225 -18.50 -8.51 10.94
C SER A 225 -19.38 -9.13 12.02
N THR A 226 -18.78 -9.92 12.91
CA THR A 226 -19.45 -10.52 14.08
C THR A 226 -19.41 -9.66 15.34
N GLY A 227 -18.82 -8.46 15.29
CA GLY A 227 -18.68 -7.56 16.45
C GLY A 227 -17.58 -7.99 17.43
N VAL A 228 -16.77 -8.98 17.06
CA VAL A 228 -15.62 -9.48 17.84
C VAL A 228 -14.40 -8.64 17.49
N ASP A 229 -13.52 -8.40 18.46
CA ASP A 229 -12.25 -7.74 18.21
C ASP A 229 -11.36 -8.54 17.24
N SER A 230 -10.55 -7.82 16.47
CA SER A 230 -9.72 -8.37 15.40
C SER A 230 -8.23 -8.03 15.53
N GLU A 231 -7.76 -7.43 16.65
CA GLU A 231 -6.38 -6.96 16.83
C GLU A 231 -5.32 -8.00 16.41
N GLY A 232 -5.47 -9.27 16.81
CA GLY A 232 -4.53 -10.34 16.44
C GLY A 232 -4.44 -10.57 14.93
N TRP A 233 -5.57 -10.55 14.22
CA TRP A 233 -5.60 -10.67 12.74
C TRP A 233 -5.10 -9.41 12.06
N THR A 234 -5.39 -8.25 12.65
CA THR A 234 -4.93 -6.94 12.23
C THR A 234 -3.41 -6.87 12.22
N VAL A 235 -2.72 -7.30 13.30
CA VAL A 235 -1.25 -7.38 13.34
C VAL A 235 -0.69 -8.30 12.25
N MET A 236 -1.29 -9.48 12.04
CA MET A 236 -0.85 -10.42 10.99
C MET A 236 -1.04 -9.85 9.58
N PHE A 237 -2.18 -9.21 9.33
CA PHE A 237 -2.43 -8.46 8.11
C PHE A 237 -1.34 -7.40 7.88
N TYR A 238 -0.95 -6.64 8.92
CA TYR A 238 0.07 -5.59 8.79
C TYR A 238 1.47 -6.10 8.50
N ILE A 239 1.92 -7.16 9.17
CA ILE A 239 3.22 -7.79 8.90
C ILE A 239 3.26 -8.24 7.43
N PHE A 240 2.23 -8.91 6.94
CA PHE A 240 2.20 -9.39 5.55
C PHE A 240 1.98 -8.26 4.53
N ALA A 241 1.20 -7.22 4.86
CA ALA A 241 1.04 -6.03 4.01
C ALA A 241 2.36 -5.27 3.82
N PHE A 242 3.15 -5.12 4.89
CA PHE A 242 4.50 -4.56 4.83
C PHE A 242 5.44 -5.42 3.96
N LEU A 243 5.47 -6.73 4.18
CA LEU A 243 6.34 -7.65 3.44
C LEU A 243 5.97 -7.71 1.95
N LYS A 244 4.68 -7.83 1.60
CA LYS A 244 4.22 -7.84 0.20
C LYS A 244 4.43 -6.48 -0.49
N GLY A 245 4.21 -5.37 0.21
CA GLY A 245 4.42 -4.02 -0.32
C GLY A 245 5.89 -3.75 -0.63
N SER A 246 6.77 -4.06 0.33
CA SER A 246 8.22 -3.89 0.17
C SER A 246 8.79 -4.75 -0.95
N LEU A 247 8.37 -6.02 -1.06
CA LEU A 247 8.80 -6.88 -2.16
C LEU A 247 8.22 -6.45 -3.51
N SER A 248 6.96 -5.99 -3.54
CA SER A 248 6.34 -5.43 -4.76
C SER A 248 7.12 -4.23 -5.30
N ILE A 249 7.43 -3.26 -4.44
CA ILE A 249 8.24 -2.07 -4.76
C ILE A 249 9.62 -2.47 -5.28
N LEU A 250 10.28 -3.41 -4.60
CA LEU A 250 11.59 -3.91 -5.00
C LEU A 250 11.54 -4.57 -6.39
N ILE A 251 10.60 -5.49 -6.64
CA ILE A 251 10.45 -6.19 -7.93
C ILE A 251 10.12 -5.19 -9.05
N ILE A 252 9.15 -4.29 -8.85
CA ILE A 252 8.77 -3.30 -9.86
C ILE A 252 9.98 -2.42 -10.21
N THR A 253 10.74 -1.94 -9.21
CA THR A 253 11.91 -1.08 -9.44
C THR A 253 13.06 -1.84 -10.11
N LEU A 254 13.29 -3.11 -9.75
CA LEU A 254 14.32 -3.96 -10.37
C LEU A 254 14.01 -4.28 -11.84
N ILE A 255 12.74 -4.54 -12.20
CA ILE A 255 12.37 -4.73 -13.61
C ILE A 255 12.40 -3.39 -14.35
N ALA A 256 11.85 -2.32 -13.76
CA ALA A 256 11.81 -0.96 -14.31
C ALA A 256 13.19 -0.44 -14.72
N SER A 257 14.18 -0.58 -13.83
CA SER A 257 15.57 -0.18 -14.08
C SER A 257 16.32 -1.12 -15.04
N GLY A 258 15.74 -2.26 -15.42
CA GLY A 258 16.46 -3.33 -16.11
C GLY A 258 17.47 -4.08 -15.24
N TRP A 259 17.77 -3.63 -14.01
CA TRP A 259 18.84 -4.18 -13.17
C TRP A 259 18.65 -5.67 -12.86
N MET A 260 17.41 -6.14 -12.82
CA MET A 260 17.08 -7.54 -12.60
C MET A 260 17.65 -8.49 -13.67
N PHE A 261 18.02 -7.93 -14.82
CA PHE A 261 18.06 -8.60 -16.12
C PHE A 261 19.11 -8.07 -17.11
N ILE A 262 19.77 -6.93 -16.81
CA ILE A 262 20.76 -6.24 -17.64
C ILE A 262 21.87 -5.76 -16.70
N LYS A 263 23.09 -6.29 -16.83
CA LYS A 263 24.15 -6.06 -15.83
C LYS A 263 25.11 -4.88 -16.09
N PRO A 264 25.51 -4.52 -17.33
CA PRO A 264 26.45 -3.42 -17.52
C PRO A 264 25.79 -2.02 -17.69
N PHE A 265 24.65 -1.91 -18.39
CA PHE A 265 24.16 -0.63 -18.94
C PHE A 265 23.57 0.40 -17.96
N LEU A 266 23.37 0.08 -16.68
CA LEU A 266 22.88 1.05 -15.70
C LEU A 266 23.95 2.05 -15.28
N SER A 267 23.74 3.32 -15.64
CA SER A 267 24.61 4.44 -15.26
C SER A 267 24.78 4.55 -13.74
N GLN A 268 25.96 4.98 -13.29
CA GLN A 268 26.25 5.20 -11.87
C GLN A 268 25.35 6.30 -11.25
N LYS A 269 24.76 7.17 -12.07
CA LYS A 269 23.73 8.14 -11.64
C LYS A 269 22.42 7.41 -11.34
N ASP A 270 21.95 6.58 -12.26
CA ASP A 270 20.67 5.86 -12.18
C ASP A 270 20.68 4.88 -11.00
N LYS A 271 21.80 4.17 -10.80
CA LYS A 271 22.03 3.31 -9.62
C LYS A 271 21.88 4.07 -8.29
N LYS A 272 22.42 5.30 -8.20
CA LYS A 272 22.27 6.15 -6.99
C LYS A 272 20.84 6.65 -6.81
N ILE A 273 20.14 7.00 -7.89
CA ILE A 273 18.73 7.41 -7.84
C ILE A 273 17.85 6.26 -7.34
N ILE A 274 18.02 5.06 -7.89
CA ILE A 274 17.30 3.84 -7.45
C ILE A 274 17.58 3.52 -5.98
N LEU A 275 18.85 3.63 -5.54
CA LEU A 275 19.26 3.37 -4.15
C LEU A 275 18.60 4.30 -3.13
N VAL A 276 18.26 5.54 -3.53
CA VAL A 276 17.56 6.51 -2.66
C VAL A 276 16.04 6.32 -2.72
N ILE A 277 15.49 6.02 -3.90
CA ILE A 277 14.02 5.92 -4.09
C ILE A 277 13.44 4.66 -3.43
N ILE A 278 14.09 3.50 -3.54
CA ILE A 278 13.54 2.24 -2.98
C ILE A 278 13.29 2.37 -1.45
N PRO A 279 14.24 2.84 -0.63
CA PRO A 279 13.98 3.07 0.80
C PRO A 279 12.86 4.10 1.05
N LEU A 280 12.80 5.18 0.27
CA LEU A 280 11.76 6.21 0.42
C LEU A 280 10.36 5.67 0.11
N GLN A 281 10.23 4.82 -0.92
CA GLN A 281 8.97 4.15 -1.25
C GLN A 281 8.56 3.12 -0.20
N ILE A 282 9.50 2.34 0.32
CA ILE A 282 9.23 1.41 1.43
C ILE A 282 8.77 2.19 2.66
N LEU A 283 9.43 3.31 3.00
CA LEU A 283 9.04 4.18 4.10
C LEU A 283 7.64 4.78 3.89
N SER A 284 7.33 5.29 2.69
CA SER A 284 5.99 5.82 2.39
C SER A 284 4.90 4.74 2.48
N ASN A 285 5.17 3.55 1.96
CA ASN A 285 4.27 2.41 2.06
C ASN A 285 4.04 1.98 3.52
N VAL A 286 5.09 1.92 4.35
CA VAL A 286 4.98 1.67 5.80
C VAL A 286 4.15 2.77 6.47
N ALA A 287 4.45 4.03 6.20
CA ALA A 287 3.80 5.15 6.86
C ALA A 287 2.31 5.23 6.50
N SER A 288 1.94 5.14 5.22
CA SER A 288 0.53 5.03 4.79
C SER A 288 -0.18 3.82 5.40
N THR A 289 0.51 2.69 5.52
CA THR A 289 -0.04 1.48 6.16
C THR A 289 -0.38 1.72 7.63
N ILE A 290 0.46 2.45 8.37
CA ILE A 290 0.24 2.82 9.78
C ILE A 290 -0.86 3.88 9.91
N THR A 291 -0.86 4.91 9.07
CA THR A 291 -1.84 6.01 9.14
C THR A 291 -3.27 5.55 8.86
N ASN A 292 -3.46 4.45 8.12
CA ASN A 292 -4.78 3.86 7.89
C ASN A 292 -5.39 3.20 9.16
N GLU A 293 -4.63 3.01 10.25
CA GLU A 293 -5.14 2.46 11.53
C GLU A 293 -4.98 3.42 12.71
N THR A 294 -4.20 4.49 12.58
CA THR A 294 -4.23 5.54 13.61
C THR A 294 -5.65 6.09 13.65
N ALA A 295 -6.23 6.12 14.86
CA ALA A 295 -7.63 6.52 15.06
C ALA A 295 -7.91 7.85 14.35
N ILE A 296 -9.03 7.92 13.63
CA ILE A 296 -9.43 9.12 12.91
C ILE A 296 -9.65 10.23 13.95
N GLY A 297 -8.86 11.29 13.89
CA GLY A 297 -8.76 12.31 14.95
C GLY A 297 -7.46 12.27 15.77
N SER A 298 -6.53 11.35 15.51
CA SER A 298 -5.15 11.44 15.97
C SER A 298 -4.49 12.74 15.46
N ILE A 299 -3.62 13.35 16.26
CA ILE A 299 -2.96 14.63 15.92
C ILE A 299 -2.22 14.48 14.57
N ASN A 300 -2.50 15.40 13.64
CA ASN A 300 -1.99 15.42 12.26
C ASN A 300 -2.41 14.22 11.36
N TRP A 301 -3.43 13.44 11.72
CA TRP A 301 -3.94 12.33 10.87
C TRP A 301 -4.31 12.79 9.45
N ALA A 302 -5.05 13.90 9.34
CA ALA A 302 -5.48 14.46 8.06
C ALA A 302 -4.31 14.96 7.19
N PHE A 303 -3.25 15.50 7.82
CA PHE A 303 -2.04 15.90 7.12
C PHE A 303 -1.27 14.68 6.58
N TRP A 304 -1.03 13.68 7.42
CA TRP A 304 -0.26 12.49 7.04
C TRP A 304 -0.96 11.61 5.99
N THR A 305 -2.30 11.49 6.06
CA THR A 305 -3.09 10.80 5.02
C THR A 305 -3.02 11.46 3.65
N GLN A 306 -2.75 12.78 3.57
CA GLN A 306 -2.53 13.48 2.31
C GLN A 306 -1.06 13.42 1.86
N VAL A 307 -0.10 13.55 2.78
CA VAL A 307 1.33 13.62 2.46
C VAL A 307 1.90 12.30 1.93
N PHE A 308 1.61 11.15 2.55
CA PHE A 308 2.23 9.89 2.12
C PHE A 308 1.83 9.46 0.69
N PRO A 309 0.56 9.58 0.25
CA PRO A 309 0.20 9.38 -1.16
C PRO A 309 0.92 10.33 -2.13
N MET A 310 1.17 11.59 -1.73
CA MET A 310 1.91 12.53 -2.58
C MET A 310 3.39 12.17 -2.72
N VAL A 311 4.05 11.74 -1.63
CA VAL A 311 5.43 11.24 -1.66
C VAL A 311 5.55 10.00 -2.55
N ASP A 312 4.59 9.07 -2.43
CA ASP A 312 4.52 7.88 -3.29
C ASP A 312 4.32 8.25 -4.77
N LEU A 313 3.38 9.15 -5.09
CA LEU A 313 3.14 9.64 -6.46
C LEU A 313 4.38 10.30 -7.07
N ILE A 314 5.04 11.21 -6.35
CA ILE A 314 6.27 11.87 -6.81
C ILE A 314 7.36 10.83 -7.06
N SER A 315 7.55 9.87 -6.15
CA SER A 315 8.55 8.82 -6.31
C SER A 315 8.27 7.93 -7.53
N CYS A 316 7.00 7.62 -7.82
CA CYS A 316 6.59 6.90 -9.02
C CYS A 316 6.94 7.68 -10.30
N ILE A 317 6.72 9.00 -10.32
CA ILE A 317 7.11 9.86 -11.45
C ILE A 317 8.63 9.84 -11.68
N VAL A 318 9.43 9.87 -10.61
CA VAL A 318 10.90 9.79 -10.75
C VAL A 318 11.34 8.41 -11.26
N ILE A 319 10.72 7.30 -10.81
CA ILE A 319 10.98 5.98 -11.39
C ILE A 319 10.65 5.98 -12.89
N LEU A 320 9.49 6.49 -13.30
CA LEU A 320 9.14 6.58 -14.72
C LEU A 320 10.18 7.37 -15.53
N GLY A 321 10.71 8.47 -14.96
CA GLY A 321 11.82 9.23 -15.54
C GLY A 321 13.09 8.40 -15.73
N VAL A 322 13.47 7.61 -14.72
CA VAL A 322 14.61 6.67 -14.81
C VAL A 322 14.37 5.63 -15.93
N ILE A 323 13.18 5.03 -16.02
CA ILE A 323 12.89 4.03 -17.09
C ILE A 323 13.03 4.65 -18.48
N ILE A 324 12.47 5.86 -18.68
CA ILE A 324 12.58 6.58 -19.96
C ILE A 324 14.05 6.84 -20.30
N GLN A 325 14.86 7.25 -19.31
CA GLN A 325 16.28 7.49 -19.51
C GLN A 325 17.04 6.20 -19.84
N THR A 326 16.79 5.09 -19.12
CA THR A 326 17.39 3.78 -19.40
C THR A 326 17.02 3.28 -20.79
N GLN A 327 15.77 3.45 -21.23
CA GLN A 327 15.34 3.09 -22.60
C GLN A 327 16.10 3.89 -23.66
N ARG A 328 16.36 5.19 -23.42
CA ARG A 328 17.13 6.04 -24.35
C ARG A 328 18.59 5.63 -24.42
N HIS A 329 19.26 5.42 -23.28
CA HIS A 329 20.64 4.92 -23.25
C HIS A 329 20.80 3.59 -23.95
N LEU A 330 19.84 2.66 -23.76
CA LEU A 330 19.83 1.40 -24.50
C LEU A 330 19.70 1.66 -26.01
N SER A 331 18.78 2.52 -26.46
CA SER A 331 18.59 2.85 -27.88
C SER A 331 19.85 3.43 -28.52
N GLU A 332 20.48 4.40 -27.83
CA GLU A 332 21.69 5.08 -28.28
C GLU A 332 22.89 4.11 -28.36
N ALA A 333 22.99 3.13 -27.46
CA ALA A 333 24.04 2.10 -27.48
C ALA A 333 23.93 1.16 -28.69
N ALA A 334 22.75 0.61 -29.02
CA ALA A 334 22.63 -0.29 -30.18
C ALA A 334 22.73 0.42 -31.53
N GLU A 335 22.46 1.73 -31.58
CA GLU A 335 22.75 2.54 -32.77
C GLU A 335 24.27 2.69 -32.98
N ALA A 336 25.05 2.85 -31.90
CA ALA A 336 26.51 2.90 -31.97
C ALA A 336 27.15 1.56 -32.39
N GLU A 337 26.57 0.43 -31.98
CA GLU A 337 27.06 -0.93 -32.33
C GLU A 337 26.68 -1.40 -33.74
N GLY A 338 25.81 -0.69 -34.46
CA GLY A 338 25.32 -1.08 -35.78
C GLY A 338 24.37 -2.31 -35.80
N LYS A 339 24.25 -3.06 -34.70
CA LYS A 339 23.35 -4.24 -34.51
C LYS A 339 21.84 -3.86 -34.40
N VAL A 340 21.43 -2.71 -34.95
CA VAL A 340 20.08 -2.11 -34.80
C VAL A 340 18.94 -3.04 -35.24
N ALA A 341 19.18 -3.91 -36.23
CA ALA A 341 18.17 -4.85 -36.73
C ALA A 341 17.91 -6.03 -35.76
N GLU A 342 18.94 -6.47 -35.04
CA GLU A 342 18.93 -7.63 -34.14
C GLU A 342 18.46 -7.23 -32.74
N ASN A 343 18.98 -6.11 -32.22
CA ASN A 343 18.52 -5.51 -30.95
C ASN A 343 17.06 -5.01 -31.01
N LYS A 344 16.45 -4.94 -32.20
CA LYS A 344 15.04 -4.54 -32.42
C LYS A 344 14.01 -5.40 -31.68
N ILE A 345 14.31 -6.69 -31.47
CA ILE A 345 13.47 -7.58 -30.65
C ILE A 345 13.57 -7.22 -29.17
N LYS A 346 14.79 -6.91 -28.70
CA LYS A 346 15.08 -6.46 -27.33
C LYS A 346 14.26 -5.18 -27.03
N TYR A 347 14.30 -4.17 -27.90
CA TYR A 347 13.49 -2.94 -27.75
C TYR A 347 11.97 -3.19 -27.71
N LYS A 348 11.45 -4.06 -28.56
CA LYS A 348 10.00 -4.35 -28.59
C LYS A 348 9.52 -5.02 -27.31
N LEU A 349 10.34 -5.88 -26.71
CA LEU A 349 10.07 -6.48 -25.41
C LEU A 349 10.04 -5.40 -24.31
N TRP A 350 11.07 -4.57 -24.22
CA TRP A 350 11.18 -3.52 -23.20
C TRP A 350 10.13 -2.42 -23.32
N GLY A 351 9.88 -1.89 -24.53
CA GLY A 351 8.87 -0.84 -24.75
C GLY A 351 7.44 -1.28 -24.39
N SER A 352 7.08 -2.53 -24.67
CA SER A 352 5.80 -3.10 -24.24
C SER A 352 5.74 -3.35 -22.71
N PHE A 353 6.88 -3.57 -22.04
CA PHE A 353 6.92 -3.72 -20.58
C PHE A 353 6.79 -2.36 -19.88
N TYR A 354 7.48 -1.34 -20.40
CA TYR A 354 7.32 0.05 -20.00
C TYR A 354 5.85 0.48 -20.08
N LEU A 355 5.18 0.26 -21.22
CA LEU A 355 3.78 0.60 -21.41
C LEU A 355 2.86 -0.06 -20.37
N VAL A 356 3.04 -1.37 -20.11
CA VAL A 356 2.26 -2.11 -19.10
C VAL A 356 2.49 -1.55 -17.68
N THR A 357 3.73 -1.19 -17.36
CA THR A 357 4.09 -0.62 -16.04
C THR A 357 3.56 0.80 -15.86
N VAL A 358 3.64 1.65 -16.89
CA VAL A 358 3.05 3.00 -16.89
C VAL A 358 1.54 2.93 -16.71
N VAL A 359 0.86 2.06 -17.46
CA VAL A 359 -0.59 1.86 -17.34
C VAL A 359 -0.96 1.35 -15.94
N TYR A 360 -0.22 0.39 -15.39
CA TYR A 360 -0.43 -0.09 -14.02
C TYR A 360 -0.28 1.03 -12.97
N ILE A 361 0.78 1.84 -13.06
CA ILE A 361 1.00 2.99 -12.14
C ILE A 361 -0.12 4.03 -12.30
N TYR A 362 -0.50 4.37 -13.53
CA TYR A 362 -1.59 5.32 -13.80
C TYR A 362 -2.92 4.86 -13.20
N LEU A 363 -3.28 3.59 -13.44
CA LEU A 363 -4.52 3.00 -12.92
C LEU A 363 -4.50 2.94 -11.38
N THR A 364 -3.42 2.46 -10.77
CA THR A 364 -3.35 2.29 -9.30
C THR A 364 -3.15 3.59 -8.51
N ARG A 365 -2.51 4.62 -9.09
CA ARG A 365 -2.21 5.88 -8.38
C ARG A 365 -3.17 7.03 -8.70
N ILE A 366 -3.73 7.07 -9.91
CA ILE A 366 -4.63 8.17 -10.33
C ILE A 366 -6.08 7.71 -10.38
N LEU A 367 -6.40 6.66 -11.15
CA LEU A 367 -7.79 6.20 -11.30
C LEU A 367 -8.40 5.74 -9.97
N ILE A 368 -7.66 4.96 -9.17
CA ILE A 368 -8.12 4.52 -7.83
C ILE A 368 -8.45 5.70 -6.91
N GLN A 369 -7.64 6.77 -6.91
CA GLN A 369 -7.92 7.95 -6.08
C GLN A 369 -9.14 8.75 -6.59
N PHE A 370 -9.32 8.85 -7.90
CA PHE A 370 -10.51 9.45 -8.49
C PHE A 370 -11.78 8.66 -8.14
N LEU A 371 -11.74 7.32 -8.23
CA LEU A 371 -12.87 6.45 -7.87
C LEU A 371 -13.27 6.56 -6.40
N LYS A 372 -12.32 6.80 -5.47
CA LYS A 372 -12.62 7.06 -4.06
C LYS A 372 -13.48 8.32 -3.83
N VAL A 373 -13.41 9.30 -4.73
CA VAL A 373 -14.21 10.54 -4.66
C VAL A 373 -15.51 10.39 -5.47
N ALA A 374 -15.48 9.66 -6.58
CA ALA A 374 -16.61 9.55 -7.50
C ALA A 374 -17.67 8.50 -7.10
N LEU A 375 -17.34 7.52 -6.25
CA LEU A 375 -18.23 6.41 -5.91
C LEU A 375 -19.05 6.68 -4.63
N PRO A 376 -20.34 6.29 -4.58
CA PRO A 376 -21.13 6.38 -3.36
C PRO A 376 -20.59 5.47 -2.24
N PHE A 377 -20.90 5.80 -0.99
CA PHE A 377 -20.41 5.10 0.21
C PHE A 377 -20.63 3.57 0.21
N GLN A 378 -21.71 3.10 -0.40
CA GLN A 378 -22.06 1.67 -0.54
C GLN A 378 -21.13 0.89 -1.48
N TYR A 379 -20.38 1.59 -2.33
CA TYR A 379 -19.54 1.02 -3.38
C TYR A 379 -18.06 1.39 -3.22
N VAL A 380 -17.78 2.56 -2.62
CA VAL A 380 -16.44 3.15 -2.59
C VAL A 380 -15.35 2.25 -2.00
N GLN A 381 -15.65 1.45 -0.98
CA GLN A 381 -14.66 0.54 -0.39
C GLN A 381 -14.47 -0.72 -1.25
N TRP A 382 -15.50 -1.57 -1.35
CA TRP A 382 -15.36 -2.88 -2.00
C TRP A 382 -15.10 -2.82 -3.50
N LEU A 383 -15.64 -1.83 -4.23
CA LEU A 383 -15.47 -1.76 -5.68
C LEU A 383 -14.08 -1.22 -6.04
N VAL A 384 -13.57 -0.23 -5.30
CA VAL A 384 -12.20 0.28 -5.47
C VAL A 384 -11.19 -0.82 -5.16
N GLU A 385 -11.40 -1.56 -4.07
CA GLU A 385 -10.52 -2.67 -3.70
C GLU A 385 -10.57 -3.82 -4.73
N LEU A 386 -11.76 -4.19 -5.21
CA LEU A 386 -11.91 -5.20 -6.28
C LEU A 386 -11.18 -4.76 -7.56
N LEU A 387 -11.35 -3.50 -7.98
CA LEU A 387 -10.68 -2.97 -9.17
C LEU A 387 -9.15 -2.94 -8.97
N ASN A 388 -8.68 -2.48 -7.81
CA ASN A 388 -7.26 -2.46 -7.47
C ASN A 388 -6.62 -3.85 -7.55
N GLU A 389 -7.29 -4.87 -7.01
CA GLU A 389 -6.80 -6.26 -7.08
C GLU A 389 -6.89 -6.86 -8.48
N VAL A 390 -7.93 -6.55 -9.28
CA VAL A 390 -8.02 -6.95 -10.69
C VAL A 390 -6.90 -6.32 -11.53
N ILE A 391 -6.63 -5.03 -11.33
CA ILE A 391 -5.53 -4.30 -12.01
C ILE A 391 -4.17 -4.90 -11.61
N THR A 392 -3.97 -5.17 -10.32
CA THR A 392 -2.72 -5.72 -9.78
C THR A 392 -2.47 -7.15 -10.22
N LEU A 393 -3.49 -8.01 -10.17
CA LEU A 393 -3.41 -9.38 -10.68
C LEU A 393 -3.18 -9.40 -12.20
N GLY A 394 -3.87 -8.53 -12.96
CA GLY A 394 -3.68 -8.38 -14.40
C GLY A 394 -2.26 -7.93 -14.77
N PHE A 395 -1.69 -6.99 -14.02
CA PHE A 395 -0.29 -6.59 -14.14
C PHE A 395 0.65 -7.77 -13.89
N TYR A 396 0.57 -8.43 -12.73
CA TYR A 396 1.47 -9.56 -12.42
C TYR A 396 1.30 -10.76 -13.35
N ALA A 397 0.08 -11.06 -13.81
CA ALA A 397 -0.15 -12.09 -14.81
C ALA A 397 0.51 -11.73 -16.16
N THR A 398 0.46 -10.45 -16.57
CA THR A 398 1.12 -9.96 -17.78
C THR A 398 2.65 -10.03 -17.67
N ILE A 399 3.21 -9.62 -16.53
CA ILE A 399 4.65 -9.73 -16.25
C ILE A 399 5.08 -11.19 -16.23
N GLY A 400 4.38 -12.04 -15.48
CA GLY A 400 4.65 -13.48 -15.39
C GLY A 400 4.58 -14.16 -16.76
N TRP A 401 3.55 -13.88 -17.57
CA TRP A 401 3.45 -14.44 -18.92
C TRP A 401 4.61 -14.04 -19.84
N LYS A 402 5.01 -12.77 -19.78
CA LYS A 402 6.04 -12.19 -20.66
C LYS A 402 7.46 -12.62 -20.27
N PHE A 403 7.76 -12.63 -18.98
CA PHE A 403 9.03 -13.08 -18.41
C PHE A 403 8.94 -14.52 -17.88
N ARG A 404 8.09 -15.39 -18.48
CA ARG A 404 8.04 -16.81 -18.12
C ARG A 404 9.34 -17.52 -18.55
N PRO A 405 9.85 -18.49 -17.78
CA PRO A 405 11.00 -19.26 -18.21
C PRO A 405 10.56 -20.33 -19.24
N TYR A 406 11.12 -20.27 -20.44
CA TYR A 406 11.01 -21.30 -21.48
C TYR A 406 12.28 -21.29 -22.33
N ALA A 407 12.63 -22.44 -22.92
CA ALA A 407 13.92 -22.68 -23.56
C ALA A 407 14.38 -21.58 -24.55
N ASN A 408 13.45 -20.96 -25.28
CA ASN A 408 13.74 -19.96 -26.32
C ASN A 408 13.09 -18.60 -26.01
N ASN A 409 13.10 -18.14 -24.75
CA ASN A 409 12.61 -16.80 -24.45
C ASN A 409 13.61 -15.76 -25.00
N PRO A 410 13.20 -14.76 -25.82
CA PRO A 410 14.10 -13.67 -26.24
C PRO A 410 14.78 -12.95 -25.08
N TYR A 411 14.25 -13.04 -23.87
CA TYR A 411 14.91 -12.54 -22.67
C TYR A 411 16.07 -13.45 -22.17
N THR A 412 15.95 -14.79 -22.24
CA THR A 412 17.01 -15.70 -21.75
C THR A 412 18.21 -15.79 -22.68
N LEU A 413 18.06 -15.42 -23.96
CA LEU A 413 19.14 -15.32 -24.93
C LEU A 413 20.07 -14.12 -24.64
N LEU A 414 19.60 -13.10 -23.91
CA LEU A 414 20.41 -11.92 -23.56
C LEU A 414 21.57 -12.28 -22.63
N ASP A 415 21.32 -13.19 -21.69
CA ASP A 415 22.35 -13.71 -20.77
C ASP A 415 23.35 -14.64 -21.49
N GLU A 416 23.04 -15.11 -22.71
CA GLU A 416 23.90 -15.97 -23.53
C GLU A 416 24.77 -15.11 -24.48
N ASP A 417 24.16 -14.16 -25.22
CA ASP A 417 24.88 -13.19 -26.06
C ASP A 417 26.00 -12.47 -25.28
N GLU A 418 25.69 -11.93 -24.08
CA GLU A 418 26.66 -11.18 -23.27
C GLU A 418 27.73 -12.09 -22.62
N GLN A 419 27.46 -13.39 -22.43
CA GLN A 419 28.45 -14.32 -21.87
C GLN A 419 29.51 -14.73 -22.89
N ASP A 420 29.13 -14.85 -24.16
CA ASP A 420 30.09 -15.13 -25.24
C ASP A 420 30.96 -13.87 -25.53
N ASP A 421 30.40 -12.65 -25.48
CA ASP A 421 31.16 -11.39 -25.59
C ASP A 421 32.16 -11.20 -24.42
N ASP A 422 31.79 -11.55 -23.18
CA ASP A 422 32.69 -11.56 -22.00
C ASP A 422 33.84 -12.59 -22.14
N ILE A 423 33.61 -13.70 -22.86
CA ILE A 423 34.65 -14.72 -23.12
C ILE A 423 35.58 -14.27 -24.25
N GLU A 424 35.06 -13.70 -25.34
CA GLU A 424 35.86 -13.25 -26.48
C GLU A 424 36.76 -12.04 -26.11
N SER A 425 36.29 -11.15 -25.22
CA SER A 425 37.12 -10.08 -24.66
C SER A 425 38.21 -10.59 -23.70
N GLY A 426 37.98 -11.69 -22.98
CA GLY A 426 38.97 -12.33 -22.09
C GLY A 426 40.08 -13.12 -22.80
N VAL A 427 39.88 -13.55 -24.05
CA VAL A 427 40.88 -14.33 -24.81
C VAL A 427 42.01 -13.45 -25.38
N ASN A 428 41.75 -12.16 -25.63
CA ASN A 428 42.73 -11.26 -26.27
C ASN A 428 43.86 -10.75 -25.35
N GLU A 429 43.83 -11.00 -24.03
CA GLU A 429 44.95 -10.69 -23.11
C GLU A 429 45.85 -11.91 -22.81
N GLY A 430 45.63 -13.06 -23.48
CA GLY A 430 46.23 -14.35 -23.09
C GLY A 430 47.51 -14.81 -23.82
N GLU A 431 47.90 -14.21 -24.95
CA GLU A 431 48.95 -14.78 -25.84
C GLU A 431 50.12 -13.84 -26.20
N THR A 432 50.88 -13.34 -25.22
CA THR A 432 52.31 -13.01 -25.46
C THR A 432 53.16 -13.13 -24.20
N HIS A 433 53.63 -14.33 -23.81
CA HIS A 433 54.81 -14.43 -22.93
C HIS A 433 55.61 -15.76 -23.08
N GLY A 434 56.82 -15.63 -23.63
CA GLY A 434 57.85 -16.70 -23.77
C GLY A 434 57.73 -17.49 -25.08
N LEU A 435 58.78 -17.83 -25.83
CA LEU A 435 60.26 -17.80 -25.71
C LEU A 435 60.83 -17.58 -27.16
N GLN A 436 62.12 -17.42 -27.53
CA GLN A 436 63.42 -17.56 -26.86
C GLN A 436 64.54 -16.76 -27.61
N THR A 437 65.64 -16.43 -26.91
CA THR A 437 67.06 -16.35 -27.38
C THR A 437 67.57 -15.49 -28.57
N MET A 438 68.49 -14.58 -28.19
CA MET A 438 69.85 -14.34 -28.74
C MET A 438 70.12 -13.75 -30.15
N SER A 439 71.10 -12.83 -30.12
CA SER A 439 72.07 -12.46 -31.18
C SER A 439 71.66 -11.43 -32.24
N ARG A 440 72.12 -10.19 -32.04
CA ARG A 440 72.53 -9.29 -33.14
C ARG A 440 73.99 -8.88 -32.95
N ARG A 441 74.91 -9.72 -33.43
CA ARG A 441 76.29 -9.33 -33.72
C ARG A 441 76.33 -8.89 -35.18
N GLU A 442 76.48 -7.59 -35.42
CA GLU A 442 76.45 -7.04 -36.77
C GLU A 442 77.71 -7.45 -37.54
N GLY A 443 77.50 -8.14 -38.68
CA GLY A 443 78.56 -8.68 -39.51
C GLY A 443 79.09 -7.65 -40.49
N ARG A 444 80.41 -7.43 -40.45
CA ARG A 444 81.16 -6.60 -41.39
C ARG A 444 81.28 -7.33 -42.73
N THR A 445 80.58 -6.87 -43.76
CA THR A 445 80.92 -7.21 -45.16
C THR A 445 82.08 -6.32 -45.62
N THR A 446 83.23 -6.94 -45.87
CA THR A 446 84.32 -6.39 -46.67
C THR A 446 84.14 -6.84 -48.11
N GLU A 447 84.21 -5.92 -49.07
CA GLU A 447 85.03 -6.15 -50.26
C GLU A 447 85.48 -4.82 -50.88
N HIS A 448 86.69 -4.83 -51.43
CA HIS A 448 87.30 -3.74 -52.18
C HIS A 448 86.74 -3.73 -53.61
N ASP A 449 86.78 -2.58 -54.28
CA ASP A 449 87.54 -2.48 -55.53
C ASP A 449 87.96 -1.01 -55.78
N GLU A 450 89.21 -0.88 -56.23
CA GLU A 450 89.97 0.26 -56.80
C GLU A 450 89.80 1.70 -56.24
#